data_AF-A0A931FSC3-F1
#
_entry.id   AF-A0A931FSC3-F1
#
_cell.length_a   1.000
_cell.length_b   1.000
_cell.length_c   1.000
_cell.angle_alpha   90.00
_cell.angle_beta   90.00
_cell.angle_gamma   90.00
#
_symmetry.space_group_name_H-M   'P 1'
#
loop_
_entity.id
_entity.type
_entity.pdbx_description
1 polymer ?
#
loop_
_entity_poly.entity_id
_entity_poly.type
_entity_poly.pdbx_seq_one_letter_code
_entity_poly.pdbx_strand_id
1 'polypeptide(L)'
;MKLSKFQFLNKLIAIIDSCQADCTITLNSTWTEEEYNPEKSLRAKKLLPFVNSEWQITLTEKNKAEIIDVLADYFSDADFYHAFFRVGGKLIGESYDHSDYVILNPDYFKLTEEHFKVLVDSEVKLTDDIKE
;
A
#
# COMPACT_ATOMS: atom_id res chain seq x y z
N MET A 1 -4.30 13.76 4.59
CA MET A 1 -3.38 12.93 3.79
C MET A 1 -2.42 13.82 3.02
N LYS A 2 -1.10 13.58 3.12
CA LYS A 2 -0.11 14.26 2.31
C LYS A 2 -0.04 13.56 0.95
N LEU A 3 -0.40 14.26 -0.13
CA LEU A 3 -0.39 13.69 -1.47
C LEU A 3 0.96 13.95 -2.14
N SER A 4 1.54 12.90 -2.71
CA SER A 4 2.67 13.03 -3.62
C SER A 4 2.20 13.57 -4.99
N LYS A 5 3.14 13.87 -5.89
CA LYS A 5 2.82 14.20 -7.29
C LYS A 5 2.46 12.98 -8.15
N PHE A 6 2.55 11.78 -7.59
CA PHE A 6 2.54 10.50 -8.29
C PHE A 6 1.18 9.81 -8.14
N GLN A 7 0.55 9.40 -9.23
CA GLN A 7 -0.85 9.00 -9.25
C GLN A 7 -1.07 7.65 -8.57
N PHE A 8 -0.28 6.63 -8.95
CA PHE A 8 -0.41 5.30 -8.39
C PHE A 8 -0.03 5.28 -6.90
N LEU A 9 1.05 5.96 -6.53
CA LEU A 9 1.47 6.11 -5.14
C LEU A 9 0.40 6.79 -4.29
N ASN A 10 -0.28 7.82 -4.82
CA ASN A 10 -1.38 8.46 -4.12
C ASN A 10 -2.55 7.50 -3.90
N LYS A 11 -2.87 6.65 -4.88
CA LYS A 11 -3.89 5.59 -4.74
C LYS A 11 -3.49 4.59 -3.64
N LEU A 12 -2.24 4.10 -3.65
CA LEU A 12 -1.71 3.22 -2.60
C LEU A 12 -1.85 3.84 -1.21
N ILE A 13 -1.40 5.09 -1.06
CA ILE A 13 -1.47 5.83 0.20
C ILE A 13 -2.93 6.00 0.66
N ALA A 14 -3.86 6.30 -0.25
CA ALA A 14 -5.28 6.40 0.09
C ALA A 14 -5.87 5.08 0.58
N ILE A 15 -5.48 3.95 -0.02
CA ILE A 15 -5.93 2.62 0.44
C ILE A 15 -5.32 2.29 1.81
N ILE A 16 -4.04 2.59 2.04
CA ILE A 16 -3.39 2.42 3.35
C ILE A 16 -4.08 3.25 4.43
N ASP A 17 -4.36 4.54 4.14
CA ASP A 17 -5.04 5.46 5.08
C ASP A 17 -6.44 4.93 5.46
N SER A 18 -7.16 4.39 4.48
CA SER A 18 -8.49 3.82 4.68
C SER A 18 -8.49 2.49 5.45
N CYS A 19 -7.38 1.74 5.48
CA CYS A 19 -7.31 0.45 6.14
C CYS A 19 -7.43 0.59 7.67
N GLN A 20 -8.38 -0.14 8.25
CA GLN A 20 -8.69 -0.13 9.70
C GLN A 20 -8.23 -1.40 10.43
N ALA A 21 -7.68 -2.37 9.70
CA ALA A 21 -7.16 -3.61 10.27
C ALA A 21 -5.64 -3.63 10.27
N ASP A 22 -5.07 -4.29 11.28
CA ASP A 22 -3.67 -4.71 11.26
C ASP A 22 -3.51 -5.76 10.15
N CYS A 23 -2.61 -5.50 9.21
CA CYS A 23 -2.45 -6.31 8.00
C CYS A 23 -1.00 -6.33 7.51
N THR A 24 -0.70 -7.24 6.58
CA THR A 24 0.54 -7.19 5.81
C THR A 24 0.28 -6.68 4.40
N ILE A 25 1.20 -5.88 3.88
CA ILE A 25 1.16 -5.36 2.53
C ILE A 25 2.39 -5.88 1.79
N THR A 26 2.17 -6.69 0.77
CA THR A 26 3.22 -7.07 -0.17
C THR A 26 3.26 -6.02 -1.28
N LEU A 27 4.39 -5.34 -1.43
CA LEU A 27 4.65 -4.42 -2.53
C LEU A 27 5.62 -5.06 -3.51
N ASN A 28 5.16 -5.35 -4.73
CA ASN A 28 6.06 -5.82 -5.77
C ASN A 28 6.78 -4.61 -6.35
N SER A 29 8.11 -4.66 -6.35
CA SER A 29 8.97 -3.54 -6.69
C SER A 29 9.89 -3.86 -7.86
N THR A 30 10.21 -2.84 -8.65
CA THR A 30 11.20 -2.90 -9.74
C THR A 30 12.62 -2.73 -9.22
N TRP A 31 12.80 -2.66 -7.90
CA TRP A 31 14.08 -2.41 -7.25
C TRP A 31 15.09 -3.52 -7.53
N THR A 32 16.34 -3.10 -7.69
CA THR A 32 17.51 -3.98 -7.74
C THR A 32 17.92 -4.42 -6.33
N GLU A 33 18.73 -5.48 -6.21
CA GLU A 33 19.26 -5.95 -4.91
C GLU A 33 19.97 -4.84 -4.12
N GLU A 34 20.66 -3.93 -4.81
CA GLU A 34 21.33 -2.78 -4.19
C GLU A 34 20.34 -1.77 -3.61
N GLU A 35 19.19 -1.57 -4.27
CA GLU A 35 18.13 -0.68 -3.79
C GLU A 35 17.36 -1.24 -2.60
N TYR A 36 17.33 -2.57 -2.44
CA TYR A 36 16.82 -3.23 -1.24
C TYR A 36 17.77 -3.15 -0.04
N ASN A 37 19.06 -2.85 -0.26
CA ASN A 37 20.04 -2.80 0.83
C ASN A 37 19.92 -1.48 1.63
N PRO A 38 19.53 -1.51 2.93
CA PRO A 38 19.38 -0.31 3.76
C PRO A 38 20.69 0.47 4.01
N GLU A 39 21.85 -0.15 3.83
CA GLU A 39 23.14 0.52 3.95
C GLU A 39 23.45 1.40 2.72
N LYS A 40 22.80 1.11 1.59
CA LYS A 40 23.05 1.74 0.30
C LYS A 40 21.88 2.59 -0.21
N SER A 41 20.66 2.26 0.20
CA SER A 41 19.43 2.90 -0.24
C SER A 41 18.73 3.61 0.92
N LEU A 42 18.60 4.93 0.80
CA LEU A 42 17.86 5.73 1.79
C LEU A 42 16.39 5.28 1.88
N ARG A 43 15.79 4.89 0.75
CA ARG A 43 14.39 4.43 0.68
C ARG A 43 14.22 3.11 1.44
N ALA A 44 15.09 2.13 1.19
CA ALA A 44 15.09 0.87 1.94
C ALA A 44 15.32 1.12 3.43
N LYS A 45 16.26 2.01 3.78
CA LYS A 45 16.51 2.38 5.18
C LYS A 45 15.30 3.00 5.87
N LYS A 46 14.53 3.83 5.15
CA LYS A 46 13.31 4.45 5.69
C LYS A 46 12.16 3.46 5.82
N LEU A 47 12.08 2.45 4.96
CA LEU A 47 11.03 1.43 5.00
C LEU A 47 11.33 0.29 5.97
N LEU A 48 12.62 0.02 6.24
CA LEU A 48 13.11 -1.08 7.09
C LEU A 48 12.36 -1.25 8.42
N PRO A 49 12.01 -0.20 9.19
CA PRO A 49 11.30 -0.36 10.46
C PRO A 49 9.90 -0.96 10.34
N PHE A 50 9.31 -0.91 9.14
CA PHE A 50 7.93 -1.31 8.88
C PHE A 50 7.82 -2.63 8.14
N VAL A 51 8.92 -3.26 7.74
CA VAL A 51 8.88 -4.51 6.97
C VAL A 51 9.28 -5.71 7.83
N ASN A 52 8.67 -6.86 7.54
CA ASN A 52 9.03 -8.14 8.16
C ASN A 52 10.22 -8.80 7.42
N SER A 53 10.58 -10.02 7.83
CA SER A 53 11.67 -10.80 7.22
C SER A 53 11.43 -11.18 5.75
N GLU A 54 10.19 -11.10 5.27
CA GLU A 54 9.80 -11.34 3.87
C GLU A 54 9.68 -10.03 3.08
N TRP A 55 10.11 -8.91 3.66
CA TRP A 55 10.01 -7.58 3.07
C TRP A 55 8.57 -7.09 2.80
N GLN A 56 7.60 -7.61 3.57
CA GLN A 56 6.22 -7.14 3.55
C GLN A 56 6.04 -6.06 4.61
N ILE A 57 5.34 -4.98 4.27
CA ILE A 57 5.00 -3.93 5.24
C ILE A 57 4.03 -4.51 6.27
N THR A 58 4.33 -4.36 7.55
CA THR A 58 3.45 -4.66 8.67
C THR A 58 2.71 -3.39 9.05
N LEU A 59 1.47 -3.26 8.58
CA LEU A 59 0.61 -2.13 8.87
C LEU A 59 -0.12 -2.37 10.19
N THR A 60 -0.08 -1.37 11.07
CA THR A 60 -0.86 -1.31 12.30
C THR A 60 -1.42 0.09 12.48
N GLU A 61 -2.43 0.25 13.32
CA GLU A 61 -2.98 1.58 13.63
C GLU A 61 -1.91 2.54 14.20
N LYS A 62 -0.88 2.01 14.89
CA LYS A 62 0.17 2.83 15.51
C LYS A 62 1.19 3.40 14.52
N ASN A 63 1.49 2.67 13.45
CA ASN A 63 2.55 3.04 12.50
C ASN A 63 2.02 3.52 11.14
N LYS A 64 0.71 3.39 10.88
CA LYS A 64 0.07 3.78 9.61
C LYS A 64 0.43 5.19 9.14
N ALA A 65 0.33 6.18 10.03
CA ALA A 65 0.65 7.56 9.68
C ALA A 65 2.12 7.74 9.24
N GLU A 66 3.05 7.08 9.94
CA GLU A 66 4.49 7.16 9.61
C GLU A 66 4.81 6.43 8.30
N ILE A 67 4.16 5.29 8.03
CA ILE A 67 4.27 4.59 6.76
C ILE A 67 3.80 5.48 5.60
N ILE A 68 2.65 6.15 5.75
CA ILE A 68 2.12 7.07 4.75
C ILE A 68 3.12 8.19 4.46
N ASP A 69 3.69 8.81 5.49
CA ASP A 69 4.66 9.89 5.32
C ASP A 69 5.94 9.40 4.63
N VAL A 70 6.42 8.21 5.00
CA VAL A 70 7.60 7.59 4.35
C VAL A 70 7.34 7.29 2.88
N LEU A 71 6.18 6.71 2.54
CA LEU A 71 5.81 6.44 1.16
C LEU A 71 5.69 7.75 0.36
N ALA A 72 5.03 8.76 0.90
CA ALA A 72 4.83 10.05 0.24
C ALA A 72 6.14 10.82 -0.02
N ASP A 73 7.10 10.75 0.90
CA ASP A 73 8.30 11.59 0.86
C ASP A 73 9.48 10.94 0.11
N TYR A 74 9.52 9.62 0.04
CA TYR A 74 10.70 8.89 -0.46
C TYR A 74 10.45 8.03 -1.70
N PHE A 75 9.19 7.82 -2.11
CA PHE A 75 8.84 6.89 -3.19
C PHE A 75 8.14 7.59 -4.35
N SER A 76 8.02 6.87 -5.46
CA SER A 76 7.43 7.29 -6.73
C SER A 76 6.61 6.16 -7.38
N ASP A 77 5.83 6.50 -8.41
CA ASP A 77 5.05 5.49 -9.16
C ASP A 77 5.91 4.38 -9.74
N ALA A 78 7.16 4.67 -10.12
CA ALA A 78 8.06 3.67 -10.70
C ALA A 78 8.55 2.63 -9.69
N ASP A 79 8.41 2.88 -8.38
CA ASP A 79 8.98 2.01 -7.35
C ASP A 79 8.17 0.73 -7.13
N PHE A 80 6.87 0.75 -7.36
CA PHE A 80 5.97 -0.36 -7.07
C PHE A 80 4.91 -0.50 -8.14
N TYR A 81 4.62 -1.73 -8.56
CA TYR A 81 3.66 -2.02 -9.63
C TYR A 81 2.51 -2.94 -9.20
N HIS A 82 2.67 -3.71 -8.11
CA HIS A 82 1.55 -4.41 -7.46
C HIS A 82 1.54 -4.14 -5.97
N ALA A 83 0.35 -4.21 -5.38
CA ALA A 83 0.15 -4.17 -3.94
C ALA A 83 -0.87 -5.22 -3.52
N PHE A 84 -0.60 -5.99 -2.47
CA PHE A 84 -1.50 -7.01 -1.93
C PHE A 84 -1.66 -6.84 -0.43
N PHE A 85 -2.89 -6.69 0.04
CA PHE A 85 -3.25 -6.49 1.45
C PHE A 85 -3.79 -7.80 2.02
N ARG A 86 -3.21 -8.27 3.14
CA ARG A 86 -3.61 -9.51 3.78
C ARG A 86 -3.81 -9.37 5.28
N VAL A 87 -4.92 -9.92 5.79
CA VAL A 87 -5.13 -10.13 7.23
C VAL A 87 -4.91 -11.60 7.51
N GLY A 88 -3.79 -11.92 8.18
CA GLY A 88 -3.31 -13.29 8.26
C GLY A 88 -3.07 -13.86 6.86
N GLY A 89 -3.72 -14.98 6.53
CA GLY A 89 -3.64 -15.59 5.20
C GLY A 89 -4.62 -15.00 4.17
N LYS A 90 -5.63 -14.23 4.59
CA LYS A 90 -6.75 -13.81 3.72
C LYS A 90 -6.40 -12.54 2.94
N LEU A 91 -6.57 -12.57 1.62
CA LEU A 91 -6.44 -11.40 0.75
C LEU A 91 -7.67 -10.49 0.90
N ILE A 92 -7.45 -9.21 1.23
CA ILE A 92 -8.52 -8.24 1.49
C ILE A 92 -8.53 -7.07 0.49
N GLY A 93 -7.45 -6.88 -0.26
CA GLY A 93 -7.37 -5.90 -1.34
C GLY A 93 -6.11 -6.09 -2.18
N GLU A 94 -6.17 -5.66 -3.43
CA GLU A 94 -5.08 -5.83 -4.39
C GLU A 94 -5.05 -4.74 -5.47
N SER A 95 -3.90 -4.56 -6.10
CA SER A 95 -3.71 -3.73 -7.30
C SER A 95 -2.67 -4.36 -8.21
N TYR A 96 -2.85 -4.19 -9.53
CA TYR A 96 -1.93 -4.71 -10.53
C TYR A 96 -1.46 -3.70 -11.57
N ASP A 97 -0.20 -3.77 -11.98
CA ASP A 97 0.42 -2.99 -13.07
C ASP A 97 0.16 -1.48 -13.00
N HIS A 98 0.21 -0.91 -11.79
CA HIS A 98 -0.17 0.49 -11.49
C HIS A 98 -1.63 0.84 -11.83
N SER A 99 -2.46 -0.17 -12.08
CA SER A 99 -3.88 -0.06 -12.40
C SER A 99 -4.70 0.02 -11.10
N ASP A 100 -5.98 -0.26 -11.24
CA ASP A 100 -6.98 0.01 -10.22
C ASP A 100 -6.84 -0.89 -8.99
N TYR A 101 -7.36 -0.38 -7.88
CA TYR A 101 -7.44 -1.12 -6.62
C TYR A 101 -8.76 -1.88 -6.53
N VAL A 102 -8.66 -3.18 -6.30
CA VAL A 102 -9.79 -4.06 -6.00
C VAL A 102 -9.85 -4.25 -4.49
N ILE A 103 -11.01 -3.96 -3.88
CA ILE A 103 -11.22 -4.09 -2.43
C ILE A 103 -12.12 -5.30 -2.19
N LEU A 104 -11.49 -6.41 -1.81
CA LEU A 104 -12.12 -7.73 -1.69
C LEU A 104 -12.84 -7.94 -0.35
N ASN A 105 -12.62 -7.08 0.64
CA ASN A 105 -13.34 -7.11 1.92
C ASN A 105 -13.50 -5.66 2.43
N PRO A 106 -14.55 -4.95 2.00
CA PRO A 106 -14.76 -3.53 2.29
C PRO A 106 -14.81 -3.20 3.79
N ASP A 107 -15.24 -4.13 4.63
CA ASP A 107 -15.32 -3.95 6.08
C ASP A 107 -13.98 -3.63 6.74
N TYR A 108 -12.85 -3.96 6.09
CA TYR A 108 -11.52 -3.59 6.57
C TYR A 108 -11.07 -2.19 6.12
N PHE A 109 -11.83 -1.52 5.27
CA PHE A 109 -11.47 -0.23 4.67
C PHE A 109 -12.56 0.81 4.89
N LYS A 110 -12.25 1.86 5.65
CA LYS A 110 -13.13 3.02 5.80
C LYS A 110 -12.79 4.08 4.77
N LEU A 111 -13.29 3.88 3.56
CA LEU A 111 -13.20 4.85 2.48
C LEU A 111 -14.08 6.07 2.79
N THR A 112 -13.57 7.26 2.49
CA THR A 112 -14.20 8.57 2.73
C THR A 112 -14.24 9.32 1.42
N GLU A 113 -14.96 10.44 1.36
CA GLU A 113 -15.00 11.29 0.16
C GLU A 113 -13.59 11.70 -0.32
N GLU A 114 -12.66 11.98 0.62
CA GLU A 114 -11.28 12.32 0.27
C GLU A 114 -10.53 11.14 -0.35
N HIS A 115 -10.76 9.91 0.11
CA HIS A 115 -10.21 8.72 -0.53
C HIS A 115 -10.76 8.58 -1.96
N PHE A 116 -12.06 8.74 -2.14
CA PHE A 116 -12.69 8.63 -3.46
C PHE A 116 -12.20 9.70 -4.45
N LYS A 117 -11.86 10.91 -4.00
CA LYS A 117 -11.26 11.94 -4.87
C LYS A 117 -9.94 11.50 -5.50
N VAL A 118 -9.16 10.65 -4.81
CA VAL A 118 -7.89 10.11 -5.32
C VAL A 118 -8.13 8.85 -6.17
N LEU A 119 -9.21 8.13 -5.90
CA LEU A 119 -9.60 6.90 -6.59
C LEU A 119 -10.57 7.15 -7.77
N VAL A 120 -10.80 8.41 -8.20
CA VAL A 120 -11.82 8.79 -9.19
C VAL A 120 -11.76 7.96 -10.49
N ASP A 121 -10.55 7.61 -10.94
CA ASP A 121 -10.33 6.83 -12.15
C ASP A 121 -10.13 5.34 -11.89
N SER A 122 -10.40 4.87 -10.65
CA SER A 122 -10.22 3.47 -10.27
C SER A 122 -11.55 2.71 -10.23
N GLU A 123 -11.62 1.55 -10.88
CA GLU A 123 -12.70 0.59 -10.66
C GLU A 123 -12.57 -0.05 -9.26
N VAL A 124 -13.10 0.62 -8.23
CA VAL A 124 -13.19 0.05 -6.87
C VAL A 124 -14.29 -1.01 -6.87
N LYS A 125 -13.91 -2.25 -7.19
CA LYS A 125 -14.78 -3.41 -7.03
C LYS A 125 -14.85 -3.76 -5.56
N LEU A 126 -16.02 -3.55 -4.97
CA LEU A 126 -16.39 -4.05 -3.64
C LEU A 126 -17.04 -5.42 -3.84
N THR A 127 -16.35 -6.49 -3.45
CA THR A 127 -16.90 -7.85 -3.56
C THR A 127 -16.91 -8.49 -2.18
N ASP A 128 -18.01 -9.11 -1.77
CA ASP A 128 -18.02 -9.96 -0.56
C ASP A 128 -17.54 -11.40 -0.86
N ASP A 129 -17.17 -11.67 -2.13
CA ASP A 129 -16.81 -13.01 -2.59
C ASP A 129 -15.36 -13.36 -2.24
N ILE A 130 -15.25 -14.16 -1.17
CA ILE A 130 -14.04 -14.81 -0.70
C ILE A 130 -13.64 -15.87 -1.73
N LYS A 131 -12.58 -15.64 -2.51
CA LYS A 131 -11.82 -16.76 -3.08
C LYS A 131 -10.90 -17.31 -1.98
N GLU A 132 -11.31 -18.45 -1.41
CA GLU A 132 -10.43 -19.33 -0.63
C GLU A 132 -9.32 -19.93 -1.51
#